data_AF-A0A0E2AMF7-F1
#
_entry.id   AF-A0A0E2AMF7-F1
#
_cell.length_a   1.000
_cell.length_b   1.000
_cell.length_c   1.000
_cell.angle_alpha   90.00
_cell.angle_beta   90.00
_cell.angle_gamma   90.00
#
_symmetry.space_group_name_H-M   'P 1'
#
loop_
_entity.id
_entity.type
_entity.pdbx_description
1 polymer ?
#
loop_
_entity_poly.entity_id
_entity_poly.type
_entity_poly.pdbx_seq_one_letter_code
_entity_poly.pdbx_strand_id
1 'polypeptide(L)'
;MEENAMEVIEAKYGINGPAIVLKLLCKIYKERYYILWDEEQCLIFAYKVEREVQTGEVQGIIVILFIKGILDRSSCQENGILTSENIQKVWMEATKRRKKALSKLPYLMVKTEKENGKPDNTSAQQEIEQPKPLKEGKVAVGTGNVAVSLGNVVRHVAVNSKNACNSRQSKVKKSRAKENKELPPQLPLR
;
A
#
# COMPACT_ATOMS: atom_id res chain seq x y z
N MET A 1 8.46 -2.79 28.50
CA MET A 1 7.54 -3.85 28.06
C MET A 1 7.01 -3.40 26.72
N GLU A 2 7.47 -4.02 25.63
CA GLU A 2 6.98 -3.67 24.29
C GLU A 2 5.54 -4.18 24.19
N GLU A 3 4.55 -3.30 24.34
CA GLU A 3 3.15 -3.69 24.19
C GLU A 3 2.92 -4.20 22.76
N ASN A 4 2.32 -5.39 22.65
CA ASN A 4 2.02 -6.00 21.37
C ASN A 4 1.11 -5.09 20.53
N ALA A 5 1.48 -4.83 19.28
CA ALA A 5 0.71 -3.97 18.39
C ALA A 5 -0.75 -4.43 18.25
N MET A 6 -0.98 -5.74 18.23
CA MET A 6 -2.32 -6.31 18.10
C MET A 6 -3.18 -6.04 19.34
N GLU A 7 -2.61 -6.14 20.54
CA GLU A 7 -3.32 -5.85 21.79
C GLU A 7 -3.73 -4.37 21.88
N VAL A 8 -2.83 -3.46 21.48
CA VAL A 8 -3.14 -2.02 21.43
C VAL A 8 -4.24 -1.72 20.42
N ILE A 9 -4.22 -2.41 19.28
CA ILE A 9 -5.23 -2.25 18.22
C ILE A 9 -6.57 -2.83 18.66
N GLU A 10 -6.58 -4.01 19.29
CA GLU A 10 -7.78 -4.64 19.82
C GLU A 10 -8.42 -3.81 20.95
N ALA A 11 -7.61 -3.24 21.84
CA ALA A 11 -8.09 -2.37 22.90
C ALA A 11 -8.75 -1.08 22.36
N LYS A 12 -8.33 -0.57 21.20
CA LYS A 12 -8.84 0.67 20.60
C LYS A 12 -10.00 0.46 19.64
N TYR A 13 -9.96 -0.59 18.83
CA TYR A 13 -10.91 -0.83 17.72
C TYR A 13 -11.69 -2.13 17.89
N GLY A 14 -11.59 -2.78 19.05
CA GLY A 14 -12.22 -4.06 19.33
C GLY A 14 -11.68 -5.21 18.48
N ILE A 15 -12.42 -6.32 18.46
CA ILE A 15 -12.06 -7.54 17.72
C ILE A 15 -11.89 -7.32 16.21
N ASN A 16 -12.49 -6.25 15.66
CA ASN A 16 -12.37 -5.87 14.26
C ASN A 16 -10.98 -5.32 13.93
N GLY A 17 -10.28 -4.72 14.89
CA GLY A 17 -8.95 -4.14 14.70
C GLY A 17 -7.93 -5.15 14.16
N PRO A 18 -7.66 -6.26 14.87
CA PRO A 18 -6.77 -7.31 14.37
C PRO A 18 -7.20 -7.89 13.02
N ALA A 19 -8.51 -8.03 12.76
CA ALA A 19 -9.02 -8.51 11.47
C ALA A 19 -8.71 -7.55 10.31
N ILE A 20 -8.81 -6.23 10.56
CA ILE A 20 -8.42 -5.19 9.60
C ILE A 20 -6.92 -5.27 9.30
N VAL A 21 -6.08 -5.41 10.33
CA VAL A 21 -4.62 -5.56 10.16
C VAL A 21 -4.30 -6.79 9.31
N LEU A 22 -4.95 -7.92 9.60
CA LEU A 22 -4.76 -9.16 8.84
C LEU A 22 -5.16 -8.97 7.37
N LYS A 23 -6.32 -8.35 7.10
CA LYS A 23 -6.77 -8.06 5.72
C LYS A 23 -5.82 -7.11 5.00
N LEU A 24 -5.24 -6.12 5.70
CA LEU A 24 -4.26 -5.18 5.13
C LEU A 24 -2.96 -5.91 4.75
N LEU A 25 -2.40 -6.71 5.66
CA LEU A 25 -1.19 -7.50 5.39
C LEU A 25 -1.42 -8.50 4.24
N CYS A 26 -2.59 -9.16 4.21
CA CYS A 26 -2.98 -10.04 3.11
C CYS A 26 -3.02 -9.29 1.77
N LYS A 27 -3.54 -8.06 1.74
CA LYS A 27 -3.53 -7.23 0.53
C LYS A 27 -2.10 -6.92 0.08
N ILE A 28 -1.21 -6.58 1.01
CA ILE A 28 0.21 -6.33 0.71
C ILE A 28 0.85 -7.55 0.05
N TYR A 29 0.78 -8.71 0.69
CA TYR A 29 1.42 -9.93 0.21
C TYR A 29 0.79 -10.49 -1.07
N LYS A 30 -0.50 -10.21 -1.32
CA LYS A 30 -1.19 -10.61 -2.56
C LYS A 30 -0.70 -9.83 -3.76
N GLU A 31 -0.45 -8.53 -3.62
CA GLU A 31 -0.01 -7.69 -4.74
C GLU A 31 1.49 -7.89 -5.00
N ARG A 32 2.32 -7.60 -4.00
CA ARG A 32 3.80 -7.73 -4.05
C ARG A 32 4.32 -7.79 -2.60
N TYR A 33 5.31 -6.94 -2.29
CA TYR A 33 5.88 -6.65 -0.98
C TYR A 33 5.53 -5.23 -0.51
N TYR A 34 4.70 -4.51 -1.29
CA TYR A 34 4.19 -3.18 -1.01
C TYR A 34 2.85 -3.00 -1.74
N ILE A 35 2.08 -2.01 -1.32
CA ILE A 35 0.92 -1.49 -2.05
C ILE A 35 1.00 0.02 -2.14
N LEU A 36 0.48 0.60 -3.21
CA LEU A 36 0.18 2.03 -3.25
C LEU A 36 -0.93 2.32 -2.25
N TRP A 37 -0.80 3.44 -1.55
CA TRP A 37 -1.71 3.82 -0.50
C TRP A 37 -1.94 5.33 -0.48
N ASP A 38 -3.16 5.70 -0.83
CA ASP A 38 -3.69 7.05 -0.76
C ASP A 38 -5.07 7.02 -0.06
N GLU A 39 -5.69 8.19 0.05
CA GLU A 39 -7.00 8.34 0.70
C GLU A 39 -8.09 7.52 0.00
N GLU A 40 -8.06 7.43 -1.33
CA GLU A 40 -9.01 6.64 -2.12
C GLU A 40 -8.85 5.14 -1.86
N GLN A 41 -7.62 4.64 -1.81
CA GLN A 41 -7.33 3.25 -1.46
C GLN A 41 -7.77 2.94 -0.02
N CYS A 42 -7.60 3.88 0.91
CA CYS A 42 -8.07 3.71 2.28
C CYS A 42 -9.60 3.60 2.34
N LEU A 43 -10.32 4.45 1.61
CA LEU A 43 -11.79 4.40 1.51
C LEU A 43 -12.27 3.09 0.87
N ILE A 44 -11.70 2.71 -0.27
CA ILE A 44 -12.05 1.47 -0.98
C ILE A 44 -11.75 0.24 -0.11
N PHE A 45 -10.64 0.28 0.63
CA PHE A 45 -10.27 -0.80 1.54
C PHE A 45 -11.27 -0.91 2.69
N ALA A 46 -11.62 0.18 3.36
CA ALA A 46 -12.63 0.19 4.42
C ALA A 46 -13.94 -0.44 3.94
N TYR A 47 -14.46 0.02 2.79
CA TYR A 47 -15.67 -0.53 2.17
C TYR A 47 -15.58 -2.04 1.84
N LYS A 48 -14.40 -2.52 1.44
CA LYS A 48 -14.18 -3.94 1.09
C LYS A 48 -14.01 -4.84 2.30
N VAL A 49 -13.52 -4.31 3.43
CA VAL A 49 -13.32 -5.10 4.65
C VAL A 49 -14.68 -5.48 5.22
N GLU A 50 -15.53 -4.50 5.46
CA GLU A 50 -16.89 -4.66 5.98
C GLU A 50 -17.66 -3.35 5.79
N ARG A 51 -18.99 -3.43 5.61
CA ARG A 51 -19.83 -2.25 5.32
C ARG A 51 -19.79 -1.19 6.44
N GLU A 52 -19.46 -1.60 7.67
CA GLU A 52 -19.49 -0.74 8.85
C GLU A 52 -18.12 -0.16 9.25
N VAL A 53 -17.03 -0.59 8.61
CA VAL A 53 -15.69 -0.08 8.93
C VAL A 53 -15.53 1.34 8.39
N GLN A 54 -15.21 2.27 9.28
CA GLN A 54 -14.97 3.65 8.90
C GLN A 54 -13.55 3.84 8.40
N THR A 55 -13.35 4.76 7.44
CA THR A 55 -12.02 5.12 6.94
C THR A 55 -11.10 5.60 8.06
N GLY A 56 -11.65 6.32 9.05
CA GLY A 56 -10.90 6.80 10.22
C GLY A 56 -10.33 5.67 11.09
N GLU A 57 -11.03 4.53 11.20
CA GLU A 57 -10.53 3.37 11.94
C GLU A 57 -9.34 2.74 11.22
N VAL A 58 -9.44 2.58 9.90
CA VAL A 58 -8.33 2.06 9.08
C VAL A 58 -7.10 2.97 9.18
N GLN A 59 -7.29 4.29 9.06
CA GLN A 59 -6.20 5.26 9.20
C GLN A 59 -5.57 5.19 10.60
N GLY A 60 -6.39 5.14 11.65
CA GLY A 60 -5.92 5.05 13.02
C GLY A 60 -5.15 3.76 13.31
N ILE A 61 -5.58 2.63 12.73
CA ILE A 61 -4.84 1.36 12.78
C ILE A 61 -3.49 1.49 12.08
N ILE A 62 -3.44 2.06 10.88
CA ILE A 62 -2.19 2.27 10.12
C ILE A 62 -1.21 3.14 10.92
N VAL A 63 -1.69 4.18 11.60
CA VAL A 63 -0.86 5.01 12.48
C VAL A 63 -0.25 4.18 13.60
N ILE A 64 -1.00 3.27 14.23
CA ILE A 64 -0.45 2.38 15.26
C ILE A 64 0.59 1.42 14.66
N LEU A 65 0.34 0.88 13.47
CA LEU A 65 1.28 0.01 12.78
C LEU A 65 2.60 0.73 12.44
N PHE A 66 2.56 2.05 12.15
CA PHE A 66 3.77 2.86 12.02
C PHE A 66 4.49 3.04 13.36
N ILE A 67 3.77 3.39 14.43
CA ILE A 67 4.36 3.59 15.77
C ILE A 67 5.03 2.31 16.27
N LYS A 68 4.42 1.15 15.99
CA LYS A 68 4.93 -0.17 16.38
C LYS A 68 5.96 -0.75 15.41
N GLY A 69 6.34 -0.01 14.37
CA GLY A 69 7.36 -0.43 13.40
C GLY A 69 6.98 -1.62 12.52
N ILE A 70 5.70 -1.99 12.44
CA ILE A 70 5.21 -3.05 11.54
C ILE A 70 5.19 -2.55 10.10
N LEU A 71 4.79 -1.29 9.92
CA LEU A 71 4.87 -0.55 8.67
C LEU A 71 5.93 0.55 8.80
N ASP A 72 6.60 0.84 7.69
CA ASP A 72 7.54 1.94 7.61
C ASP A 72 6.83 3.24 7.23
N ARG A 73 7.00 4.26 8.07
CA ARG A 73 6.35 5.56 7.89
C ARG A 73 6.96 6.34 6.72
N SER A 74 8.28 6.29 6.57
CA SER A 74 9.01 7.05 5.55
C SER A 74 8.60 6.62 4.15
N SER A 75 8.45 5.31 3.92
CA SER A 75 7.96 4.74 2.66
C SER A 75 6.58 5.29 2.27
N CYS A 76 5.68 5.46 3.24
CA CYS A 76 4.36 6.02 2.99
C CYS A 76 4.43 7.51 2.64
N GLN A 77 5.31 8.27 3.30
CA GLN A 77 5.42 9.72 3.07
C GLN A 77 6.14 10.06 1.76
N GLU A 78 7.22 9.36 1.45
CA GLU A 78 8.06 9.64 0.29
C GLU A 78 7.45 9.06 -1.00
N ASN A 79 6.94 7.82 -0.92
CA ASN A 79 6.54 7.05 -2.09
C ASN A 79 5.04 6.75 -2.16
N GLY A 80 4.27 7.09 -1.12
CA GLY A 80 2.84 6.77 -1.06
C GLY A 80 2.58 5.26 -1.01
N ILE A 81 3.45 4.50 -0.32
CA ILE A 81 3.31 3.03 -0.22
C ILE A 81 3.28 2.53 1.22
N LEU A 82 2.54 1.43 1.44
CA LEU A 82 2.65 0.66 2.68
C LEU A 82 3.55 -0.55 2.47
N THR A 83 4.65 -0.57 3.22
CA THR A 83 5.64 -1.67 3.27
C THR A 83 6.48 -1.53 4.54
N SER A 84 7.38 -2.48 4.79
CA SER A 84 8.46 -2.38 5.77
C SER A 84 9.56 -3.36 5.39
N GLU A 85 10.78 -3.16 5.90
CA GLU A 85 11.89 -4.07 5.62
C GLU A 85 11.54 -5.53 5.93
N ASN A 86 10.84 -5.78 7.04
CA ASN A 86 10.41 -7.11 7.44
C ASN A 86 9.39 -7.72 6.46
N ILE A 87 8.37 -6.94 6.05
CA ILE A 87 7.40 -7.35 5.03
C ILE A 87 8.12 -7.74 3.73
N GLN A 88 9.09 -6.93 3.29
CA GLN A 88 9.86 -7.20 2.09
C GLN A 88 10.66 -8.49 2.22
N LYS A 89 11.38 -8.70 3.34
CA LYS A 89 12.13 -9.93 3.60
C LYS A 89 11.24 -11.18 3.59
N VAL A 90 10.14 -11.16 4.33
CA VAL A 90 9.18 -12.29 4.41
C VAL A 90 8.65 -12.64 3.04
N TRP A 91 8.24 -11.63 2.27
CA TRP A 91 7.71 -11.87 0.93
C TRP A 91 8.78 -12.39 -0.05
N MET A 92 10.01 -11.89 0.05
CA MET A 92 11.12 -12.34 -0.79
C MET A 92 11.48 -13.79 -0.50
N GLU A 93 11.50 -14.19 0.77
CA GLU A 93 11.73 -15.59 1.16
C GLU A 93 10.59 -16.49 0.66
N ALA A 94 9.33 -16.07 0.84
CA ALA A 94 8.15 -16.81 0.39
C ALA A 94 8.04 -16.93 -1.16
N THR A 95 8.67 -16.04 -1.91
CA THR A 95 8.62 -16.02 -3.38
C THR A 95 9.94 -16.38 -4.07
N LYS A 96 11.00 -16.69 -3.30
CA LYS A 96 12.37 -16.96 -3.77
C LYS A 96 12.45 -17.99 -4.89
N ARG A 97 11.65 -19.07 -4.82
CA ARG A 97 11.63 -20.13 -5.84
C ARG A 97 10.95 -19.73 -7.16
N ARG A 98 10.12 -18.68 -7.15
CA ARG A 98 9.31 -18.25 -8.31
C ARG A 98 9.94 -17.08 -9.06
N LYS A 99 10.87 -16.34 -8.44
CA LYS A 99 11.41 -15.10 -8.98
C LYS A 99 12.81 -15.28 -9.57
N LYS A 100 12.91 -15.18 -10.90
CA LYS A 100 14.20 -15.21 -11.63
C LYS A 100 14.93 -13.85 -11.72
N ALA A 101 14.29 -12.73 -11.35
CA ALA A 101 14.93 -11.41 -11.39
C ALA A 101 14.53 -10.56 -10.17
N LEU A 102 15.40 -10.51 -9.15
CA LEU A 102 15.21 -9.70 -7.94
C LEU A 102 15.70 -8.25 -8.13
N SER A 103 16.66 -8.04 -9.02
CA SER A 103 17.34 -6.75 -9.24
C SER A 103 16.49 -5.66 -9.92
N LYS A 104 15.28 -5.97 -10.38
CA LYS A 104 14.39 -5.01 -11.06
C LYS A 104 13.18 -4.59 -10.21
N LEU A 105 13.22 -4.84 -8.91
CA LEU A 105 12.09 -4.63 -8.01
C LEU A 105 12.12 -3.19 -7.44
N PRO A 106 11.11 -2.34 -7.73
CA PRO A 106 11.07 -0.95 -7.27
C PRO A 106 10.89 -0.86 -5.74
N TYR A 107 11.30 0.22 -5.10
CA TYR A 107 11.07 0.46 -3.65
C TYR A 107 11.65 -0.61 -2.70
N LEU A 108 12.69 -1.33 -3.14
CA LEU A 108 13.39 -2.29 -2.30
C LEU A 108 14.21 -1.52 -1.24
N MET A 109 13.91 -1.75 0.02
CA MET A 109 14.57 -1.08 1.15
C MET A 109 15.88 -1.78 1.53
N VAL A 110 15.98 -3.08 1.25
CA VAL A 110 17.20 -3.84 1.42
C VAL A 110 18.07 -3.60 0.19
N LYS A 111 19.03 -2.68 0.30
CA LYS A 111 20.10 -2.58 -0.69
C LYS A 111 20.86 -3.91 -0.68
N THR A 112 20.77 -4.69 -1.75
CA THR A 112 21.78 -5.71 -2.00
C THR A 112 23.11 -4.98 -2.12
N GLU A 113 24.02 -5.15 -1.18
CA GLU A 113 25.35 -4.52 -1.11
C GLU A 113 26.29 -4.89 -2.28
N LYS A 114 25.77 -5.40 -3.39
CA LYS A 114 26.51 -5.70 -4.61
C LYS A 114 26.11 -4.79 -5.75
N GLU A 115 26.25 -3.48 -5.54
CA GLU A 115 26.42 -2.52 -6.63
C GLU A 115 27.32 -1.34 -6.19
N ASN A 116 28.39 -1.63 -5.45
CA ASN A 116 29.56 -0.74 -5.41
C ASN A 116 30.44 -1.09 -6.61
N GLY A 117 29.95 -0.78 -7.81
CA GLY A 117 30.74 -0.72 -9.02
C GLY A 117 31.43 0.64 -9.09
N LYS A 118 32.73 0.65 -8.77
CA LYS A 118 33.80 1.51 -9.34
C LYS A 118 33.53 3.02 -9.51
N PRO A 119 34.29 3.91 -8.84
CA PRO A 119 34.30 5.32 -9.19
C PRO A 119 35.15 5.52 -10.45
N ASP A 120 34.52 5.75 -11.59
CA ASP A 120 35.22 6.29 -12.75
C ASP A 120 35.37 7.81 -12.56
N ASN A 121 36.57 8.14 -12.11
CA ASN A 121 37.23 9.41 -12.22
C ASN A 121 37.25 9.91 -13.67
N THR A 122 36.60 11.03 -13.97
CA THR A 122 37.08 11.94 -15.03
C THR A 122 36.78 13.38 -14.63
N SER A 123 37.87 14.08 -14.33
CA SER A 123 37.98 15.51 -14.11
C SER A 123 37.56 16.28 -15.37
N ALA A 124 36.75 17.32 -15.21
CA ALA A 124 36.79 18.50 -16.06
C ALA A 124 36.61 19.74 -15.17
N GLN A 125 37.69 20.50 -15.08
CA GLN A 125 37.80 21.78 -14.37
C GLN A 125 36.94 22.83 -15.06
N GLN A 126 36.15 23.60 -14.29
CA GLN A 126 35.93 25.02 -14.55
C GLN A 126 35.97 25.76 -13.22
N GLU A 127 37.06 26.50 -13.06
CA GLU A 127 37.33 27.52 -12.05
C GLU A 127 36.48 28.76 -12.37
N ILE A 128 35.83 29.38 -11.37
CA ILE A 128 35.92 30.79 -10.93
C ILE A 128 34.46 31.11 -10.48
N GLU A 129 34.06 31.58 -9.29
CA GLU A 129 34.60 32.59 -8.38
C GLU A 129 33.93 32.45 -6.99
N GLN A 130 34.67 32.73 -5.91
CA GLN A 130 34.13 32.86 -4.54
C GLN A 130 33.39 34.21 -4.36
N PRO A 131 32.51 34.31 -3.35
CA PRO A 131 32.87 35.24 -2.27
C PRO A 131 32.66 34.68 -0.85
N LYS A 132 33.50 35.20 0.06
CA LYS A 132 33.64 34.89 1.49
C LYS A 132 32.61 35.63 2.39
N PRO A 133 32.52 35.29 3.70
CA PRO A 133 31.31 35.38 4.54
C PRO A 133 31.29 36.57 5.52
N LEU A 134 30.30 36.55 6.44
CA LEU A 134 30.06 37.26 7.73
C LEU A 134 28.80 38.15 7.66
N LYS A 135 27.78 38.02 8.53
CA LYS A 135 27.82 38.31 9.98
C LYS A 135 26.67 37.68 10.78
N GLU A 136 27.00 37.44 12.04
CA GLU A 136 26.19 36.97 13.17
C GLU A 136 25.03 37.91 13.54
N GLY A 137 23.96 37.32 14.09
CA GLY A 137 22.89 38.02 14.80
C GLY A 137 22.11 37.06 15.71
N LYS A 138 22.15 37.34 17.02
CA LYS A 138 21.71 36.52 18.16
C LYS A 138 20.18 36.36 18.33
N VAL A 139 19.80 35.17 18.83
CA VAL A 139 18.89 34.82 19.96
C VAL A 139 17.40 35.21 19.90
N ALA A 140 16.52 34.20 20.02
CA ALA A 140 15.53 34.10 21.11
C ALA A 140 14.87 32.70 21.17
N VAL A 141 14.89 32.13 22.38
CA VAL A 141 14.16 30.92 22.81
C VAL A 141 12.66 31.20 22.84
N GLY A 142 11.84 30.23 22.43
CA GLY A 142 10.37 30.30 22.54
C GLY A 142 9.72 28.94 22.37
N THR A 143 9.09 28.48 23.43
CA THR A 143 8.48 27.16 23.70
C THR A 143 7.25 26.82 22.85
N GLY A 144 7.18 25.57 22.39
CA GLY A 144 5.99 24.71 22.40
C GLY A 144 4.76 25.06 21.54
N ASN A 145 4.58 24.32 20.45
CA ASN A 145 3.30 23.79 19.92
C ASN A 145 3.59 23.07 18.58
N VAL A 146 3.46 21.74 18.54
CA VAL A 146 3.48 20.96 17.29
C VAL A 146 2.05 20.56 16.97
N ALA A 147 1.36 21.41 16.23
CA ALA A 147 0.15 21.07 15.48
C ALA A 147 0.58 20.75 14.04
N VAL A 148 0.73 19.45 13.71
CA VAL A 148 0.92 19.03 12.32
C VAL A 148 -0.46 18.86 11.70
N SER A 149 -0.96 19.92 11.06
CA SER A 149 -2.03 19.83 10.09
C SER A 149 -1.52 19.08 8.87
N LEU A 150 -2.05 17.88 8.63
CA LEU A 150 -1.88 17.21 7.35
C LEU A 150 -2.94 17.77 6.39
N GLY A 151 -2.60 18.84 5.69
CA GLY A 151 -3.49 19.53 4.77
C GLY A 151 -2.83 19.76 3.41
N ASN A 152 -3.36 19.07 2.41
CA ASN A 152 -3.46 19.45 1.00
C ASN A 152 -2.20 19.36 0.13
N VAL A 153 -2.12 18.27 -0.64
CA VAL A 153 -1.53 18.30 -1.99
C VAL A 153 -2.59 17.82 -2.98
N VAL A 154 -3.46 18.76 -3.39
CA VAL A 154 -4.31 18.58 -4.57
C VAL A 154 -3.41 18.68 -5.79
N ARG A 155 -3.04 17.55 -6.39
CA ARG A 155 -2.52 17.56 -7.77
C ARG A 155 -3.71 17.55 -8.71
N HIS A 156 -4.05 18.73 -9.24
CA HIS A 156 -5.02 18.83 -10.32
C HIS A 156 -4.39 18.26 -11.60
N VAL A 157 -4.53 16.96 -11.83
CA VAL A 157 -4.14 16.32 -13.09
C VAL A 157 -5.31 16.45 -14.04
N ALA A 158 -5.13 17.27 -15.07
CA ALA A 158 -6.06 17.36 -16.19
C ALA A 158 -6.15 16.01 -16.89
N VAL A 159 -7.30 15.33 -16.77
CA VAL A 159 -7.57 14.09 -17.49
C VAL A 159 -7.94 14.45 -18.93
N ASN A 160 -7.02 14.22 -19.86
CA ASN A 160 -7.33 14.16 -21.28
C ASN A 160 -8.09 12.86 -21.55
N SER A 161 -9.41 12.96 -21.69
CA SER A 161 -10.34 11.86 -21.95
C SER A 161 -10.27 11.41 -23.42
N LYS A 162 -9.25 10.62 -23.78
CA LYS A 162 -9.21 9.86 -25.03
C LYS A 162 -8.46 8.53 -24.87
N ASN A 163 -9.19 7.46 -24.54
CA ASN A 163 -9.04 6.17 -25.23
C ASN A 163 -10.24 5.25 -24.95
N ALA A 164 -10.56 4.48 -25.98
CA ALA A 164 -11.82 3.79 -26.17
C ALA A 164 -11.87 2.46 -25.39
N CYS A 165 -12.94 2.26 -24.62
CA CYS A 165 -13.33 0.96 -24.09
C CYS A 165 -14.00 0.15 -25.20
N ASN A 166 -13.24 -0.72 -25.87
CA ASN A 166 -13.77 -1.77 -26.74
C ASN A 166 -13.95 -3.06 -25.93
N SER A 167 -14.98 -3.06 -25.07
CA SER A 167 -15.48 -4.27 -24.41
C SER A 167 -16.06 -5.23 -25.45
N ARG A 168 -15.25 -6.17 -25.94
CA ARG A 168 -15.75 -7.37 -26.63
C ARG A 168 -16.53 -8.22 -25.62
N GLN A 169 -17.85 -8.04 -25.60
CA GLN A 169 -18.80 -8.95 -24.95
C GLN A 169 -18.70 -10.34 -25.58
N SER A 170 -18.16 -11.31 -24.84
CA SER A 170 -18.35 -12.72 -25.12
C SER A 170 -19.78 -13.12 -24.74
N LYS A 171 -20.65 -13.24 -25.75
CA LYS A 171 -21.97 -13.86 -25.62
C LYS A 171 -21.80 -15.34 -25.27
N VAL A 172 -22.03 -15.70 -24.00
CA VAL A 172 -22.34 -17.08 -23.62
C VAL A 172 -23.73 -17.41 -24.16
N LYS A 173 -23.79 -18.37 -25.09
CA LYS A 173 -25.05 -18.95 -25.60
C LYS A 173 -25.70 -19.77 -24.48
N LYS A 174 -26.87 -19.32 -24.00
CA LYS A 174 -27.86 -20.19 -23.33
C LYS A 174 -28.56 -21.01 -24.41
N SER A 175 -28.41 -22.34 -24.39
CA SER A 175 -29.29 -23.25 -25.11
C SER A 175 -30.38 -23.74 -24.17
N ARG A 176 -31.61 -23.29 -24.42
CA ARG A 176 -32.88 -23.80 -23.89
C ARG A 176 -33.43 -24.76 -24.95
N ALA A 177 -33.53 -26.05 -24.65
CA ALA A 177 -34.28 -27.00 -25.48
C ALA A 177 -35.58 -27.37 -24.75
N LYS A 178 -36.70 -27.19 -25.45
CA LYS A 178 -38.08 -27.44 -25.02
C LYS A 178 -38.43 -28.93 -25.23
N GLU A 179 -38.98 -29.54 -24.18
CA GLU A 179 -40.29 -30.23 -24.11
C GLU A 179 -40.96 -30.67 -25.44
N ASN A 180 -41.22 -31.99 -25.59
CA ASN A 180 -42.57 -32.59 -25.64
C ASN A 180 -42.58 -34.04 -26.18
N LYS A 181 -43.21 -34.97 -25.43
CA LYS A 181 -44.39 -35.80 -25.83
C LYS A 181 -44.52 -37.09 -24.99
N GLU A 182 -45.65 -37.17 -24.29
CA GLU A 182 -46.55 -38.34 -24.02
C GLU A 182 -45.98 -39.61 -23.36
N LEU A 183 -46.60 -40.38 -22.44
CA LEU A 183 -47.86 -40.53 -21.65
C LEU A 183 -47.64 -41.86 -20.85
N PRO A 184 -48.51 -42.39 -19.95
CA PRO A 184 -49.48 -41.84 -18.99
C PRO A 184 -49.19 -42.36 -17.53
N PRO A 185 -50.05 -42.08 -16.51
CA PRO A 185 -49.73 -42.30 -15.09
C PRO A 185 -50.36 -43.60 -14.53
N GLN A 186 -49.74 -44.21 -13.50
CA GLN A 186 -50.44 -45.10 -12.57
C GLN A 186 -49.95 -44.93 -11.12
N LEU A 187 -50.93 -45.05 -10.22
CA LEU A 187 -51.06 -44.57 -8.84
C LEU A 187 -50.22 -45.34 -7.79
N PRO A 188 -50.06 -44.76 -6.58
CA PRO A 188 -49.31 -45.37 -5.48
C PRO A 188 -50.20 -46.27 -4.61
N LEU A 189 -49.60 -47.20 -3.86
CA LEU A 189 -49.84 -47.49 -2.43
C LEU A 189 -49.37 -48.91 -2.04
N ARG A 190 -48.36 -48.99 -1.17
CA ARG A 190 -48.56 -49.34 0.24
C ARG A 190 -47.33 -48.97 1.07
#